data_AF-A0A952EYD0-F1
#
_entry.id   AF-A0A952EYD0-F1
#
_cell.length_a   1.000
_cell.length_b   1.000
_cell.length_c   1.000
_cell.angle_alpha   90.00
_cell.angle_beta   90.00
_cell.angle_gamma   90.00
#
_symmetry.space_group_name_H-M   'P 1'
#
loop_
_entity.id
_entity.type
_entity.pdbx_description
1 polymer ?
#
loop_
_entity_poly.entity_id
_entity_poly.type
_entity_poly.pdbx_seq_one_letter_code
_entity_poly.pdbx_strand_id
1 'polypeptide(L)'
;QVSVEAFVWRTYEETLPPDAVELDINGHRAAQYWIMKPTDWNDRWWITCGIAYKTSYGVIQQTLFYSPIYAAEDVDCLQTNLQRGRELSNYYIY
;
A
#
# COMPACT_ATOMS: atom_id res chain seq x y z
N GLN A 1 6.81 -13.29 -0.77
CA GLN A 1 6.10 -12.00 -0.62
C GLN A 1 6.93 -11.10 0.27
N VAL A 2 7.07 -9.81 -0.08
CA VAL A 2 7.78 -8.82 0.74
C VAL A 2 6.87 -7.60 0.89
N SER A 3 6.69 -7.13 2.12
CA SER A 3 6.02 -5.87 2.45
C SER A 3 7.07 -4.83 2.80
N VAL A 4 6.97 -3.64 2.20
CA VAL A 4 7.91 -2.53 2.42
C VAL A 4 7.13 -1.30 2.87
N GLU A 5 7.51 -0.75 4.02
CA GLU A 5 6.99 0.50 4.56
C GLU A 5 8.04 1.59 4.46
N ALA A 6 7.85 2.51 3.52
CA ALA A 6 8.73 3.65 3.35
C ALA A 6 8.14 4.87 4.05
N PHE A 7 8.99 5.64 4.72
CA PHE A 7 8.67 6.99 5.13
C PHE A 7 8.94 7.94 3.96
N VAL A 8 7.91 8.66 3.51
CA VAL A 8 8.00 9.53 2.34
C VAL A 8 7.90 10.99 2.78
N TRP A 9 8.93 11.77 2.43
CA TRP A 9 8.95 13.22 2.64
C TRP A 9 8.12 13.96 1.57
N ARG A 10 6.80 13.71 1.55
CA ARG A 10 5.79 14.40 0.73
C ARG A 10 4.53 14.60 1.56
N THR A 11 3.68 15.55 1.17
CA THR A 11 2.35 15.62 1.79
C THR A 11 1.53 14.40 1.41
N TYR A 12 0.52 14.08 2.24
CA TYR A 12 -0.39 12.98 1.97
C TYR A 12 -1.07 13.16 0.61
N GLU A 13 -1.57 14.37 0.37
CA GLU A 13 -2.29 14.74 -0.84
C GLU A 13 -1.39 14.66 -2.10
N GLU A 14 -0.10 14.99 -2.03
CA GLU A 14 0.86 14.85 -3.14
C GLU A 14 1.31 13.40 -3.39
N THR A 15 1.09 12.50 -2.42
CA THR A 15 1.49 11.09 -2.53
C THR A 15 0.42 10.25 -3.23
N LEU A 16 -0.84 10.71 -3.23
CA LEU A 16 -1.94 9.94 -3.79
C LEU A 16 -1.95 9.99 -5.32
N PRO A 17 -1.98 8.84 -6.00
CA PRO A 17 -2.27 8.82 -7.42
C PRO A 17 -3.75 9.18 -7.67
N PRO A 18 -4.11 9.62 -8.89
CA PRO A 18 -5.47 10.07 -9.20
C PRO A 18 -6.57 9.00 -9.02
N ASP A 19 -6.20 7.72 -9.06
CA ASP A 19 -7.08 6.56 -8.87
C ASP A 19 -7.11 6.04 -7.43
N ALA A 20 -6.48 6.75 -6.49
CA ALA A 20 -6.48 6.37 -5.09
C ALA A 20 -7.89 6.45 -4.48
N VAL A 21 -8.25 5.42 -3.72
CA VAL A 21 -9.50 5.35 -2.96
C VAL A 21 -9.19 5.65 -1.51
N GLU A 22 -9.73 6.75 -0.99
CA GLU A 22 -9.63 7.07 0.44
C GLU A 22 -10.53 6.15 1.27
N LEU A 23 -10.01 5.73 2.42
CA LEU A 23 -10.70 4.90 3.41
C LEU A 23 -10.23 5.23 4.82
N ASP A 24 -11.02 4.80 5.80
CA ASP A 24 -10.62 4.79 7.20
C ASP A 24 -10.13 3.39 7.59
N ILE A 25 -8.92 3.31 8.13
CA ILE A 25 -8.35 2.09 8.68
C ILE A 25 -8.12 2.36 10.16
N ASN A 26 -8.93 1.80 11.06
CA ASN A 26 -8.79 1.96 12.52
C ASN A 26 -8.72 3.44 13.00
N GLY A 27 -9.44 4.36 12.36
CA GLY A 27 -9.38 5.81 12.64
C GLY A 27 -8.26 6.55 11.89
N HIS A 28 -7.49 5.85 11.04
CA HIS A 28 -6.45 6.44 10.20
C HIS A 28 -7.05 6.85 8.87
N ARG A 29 -6.90 8.14 8.52
CA ARG A 29 -7.10 8.58 7.14
C ARG A 29 -6.03 7.94 6.27
N ALA A 30 -6.47 7.00 5.44
CA ALA A 30 -5.61 6.25 4.56
C ALA A 30 -6.18 6.22 3.14
N ALA A 31 -5.34 5.88 2.18
CA ALA A 31 -5.76 5.69 0.80
C ALA A 31 -5.09 4.46 0.22
N GLN A 32 -5.87 3.60 -0.40
CA GLN A 32 -5.38 2.44 -1.13
C GLN A 32 -5.35 2.72 -2.63
N TYR A 33 -4.34 2.19 -3.32
CA TYR A 33 -4.19 2.35 -4.76
C TYR A 33 -3.38 1.21 -5.37
N TRP A 34 -3.56 1.04 -6.68
CA TRP A 34 -2.71 0.16 -7.46
C TRP A 34 -1.42 0.90 -7.84
N ILE A 35 -0.30 0.22 -7.72
CA ILE A 35 0.98 0.75 -8.18
C ILE A 35 1.30 -0.01 -9.46
N MET A 36 0.95 0.58 -10.61
CA MET A 36 1.49 0.08 -11.87
C MET A 36 2.92 0.58 -12.03
N LYS A 37 3.90 -0.31 -12.00
CA LYS A 37 5.27 0.07 -12.36
C LYS A 37 5.42 0.04 -13.88
N PRO A 38 6.21 0.96 -14.49
CA PRO A 38 6.48 0.95 -15.94
C PRO A 38 7.02 -0.39 -16.47
N THR A 39 7.61 -1.20 -15.58
CA THR A 39 8.10 -2.54 -15.87
C THR A 39 7.02 -3.62 -15.88
N ASP A 40 5.77 -3.37 -15.49
CA ASP A 40 4.69 -4.37 -15.51
C ASP A 40 4.41 -4.92 -16.92
N TRP A 41 4.80 -4.19 -17.96
CA TRP A 41 4.80 -4.70 -19.35
C TRP A 41 5.84 -5.81 -19.59
N ASN A 42 6.93 -5.80 -18.84
CA ASN A 42 8.04 -6.77 -18.93
C ASN A 42 8.02 -7.80 -17.80
N ASP A 43 7.42 -7.46 -16.67
CA ASP A 43 7.30 -8.27 -15.47
C ASP A 43 5.87 -8.79 -15.37
N ARG A 44 5.51 -9.70 -16.29
CA ARG A 44 4.13 -10.23 -16.49
C ARG A 44 3.52 -10.92 -15.25
N TRP A 45 4.29 -11.02 -14.18
CA TRP A 45 3.98 -11.82 -13.01
C TRP A 45 4.28 -11.07 -11.71
N TRP A 46 4.33 -9.75 -11.68
CA TRP A 46 4.39 -9.01 -10.42
C TRP A 46 3.25 -8.03 -10.34
N ILE A 47 2.59 -8.03 -9.19
CA ILE A 47 1.47 -7.16 -8.89
C ILE A 47 1.83 -6.38 -7.64
N THR A 48 1.63 -5.07 -7.71
CA THR A 48 1.96 -4.15 -6.62
C THR A 48 0.76 -3.29 -6.25
N CYS A 49 0.49 -3.20 -4.96
CA CYS A 49 -0.50 -2.28 -4.41
C CYS A 49 0.08 -1.53 -3.21
N GLY A 50 -0.48 -0.36 -2.92
CA GLY A 50 -0.04 0.53 -1.85
C GLY A 50 -1.19 1.01 -0.98
N ILE A 51 -0.88 1.29 0.29
CA ILE A 51 -1.71 2.05 1.21
C ILE A 51 -0.85 3.20 1.74
N ALA A 52 -1.34 4.43 1.64
CA ALA A 52 -0.73 5.59 2.27
C ALA A 52 -1.51 5.96 3.54
N TYR A 53 -0.81 6.18 4.65
CA TYR A 53 -1.37 6.67 5.91
C TYR A 53 -0.91 8.10 6.17
N LYS A 54 -1.83 8.93 6.67
CA LYS A 54 -1.50 10.25 7.21
C LYS A 54 -1.19 10.13 8.70
N THR A 55 0.04 10.46 9.12
CA THR A 55 0.48 10.46 10.53
C THR A 55 0.96 11.85 10.97
N SER A 56 1.22 12.10 12.27
CA SER A 56 1.76 13.41 12.74
C SER A 56 3.10 13.74 12.13
N TYR A 57 3.93 12.71 11.98
CA TYR A 57 5.32 12.86 11.57
C TYR A 57 5.50 12.80 10.05
N GLY A 58 4.46 12.46 9.28
CA GLY A 58 4.50 12.50 7.81
C GLY A 58 3.55 11.50 7.15
N VAL A 59 4.03 10.89 6.05
CA VAL A 59 3.29 9.86 5.31
C VAL A 59 4.01 8.53 5.46
N ILE A 60 3.28 7.51 5.92
CA ILE A 60 3.73 6.13 5.86
C ILE A 60 3.12 5.49 4.61
N GLN A 61 3.96 4.93 3.75
CA GLN A 61 3.53 4.20 2.57
C GLN A 61 3.80 2.71 2.73
N GLN A 62 2.75 1.93 2.95
CA GLN A 62 2.80 0.47 3.03
C GLN A 62 2.55 -0.14 1.65
N THR A 63 3.58 -0.74 1.08
CA THR A 63 3.53 -1.35 -0.26
C THR A 63 3.69 -2.85 -0.17
N LEU A 64 2.89 -3.56 -0.96
CA LEU A 64 2.92 -5.00 -1.05
C LEU A 64 3.34 -5.44 -2.45
N PHE A 65 4.34 -6.31 -2.52
CA PHE A 65 4.83 -6.92 -3.76
C PHE A 65 4.60 -8.43 -3.71
N TYR A 66 3.85 -8.95 -4.69
CA TYR A 66 3.69 -10.39 -4.85
C TYR A 66 3.72 -10.80 -6.32
N SER A 67 3.96 -12.09 -6.54
CA SER A 67 4.02 -12.70 -7.85
C SER A 67 3.11 -13.91 -7.89
N PRO A 68 2.12 -13.99 -8.80
CA PRO A 68 1.16 -15.10 -8.82
C PRO A 68 1.80 -16.44 -9.22
N ILE A 69 3.02 -16.45 -9.77
CA ILE A 69 3.78 -17.69 -10.04
C ILE A 69 4.58 -18.20 -8.84
N TYR A 70 4.85 -17.32 -7.85
CA TYR A 70 5.68 -17.66 -6.67
C TYR A 70 4.89 -17.57 -5.35
N ALA A 71 3.74 -16.93 -5.33
CA ALA A 71 2.83 -16.89 -4.19
C ALA A 71 1.82 -18.04 -4.29
N ALA A 72 1.48 -18.64 -3.14
CA ALA A 72 0.44 -19.65 -3.07
C ALA A 72 -0.94 -18.98 -3.11
N GLU A 73 -1.75 -19.38 -4.09
CA GLU A 73 -3.12 -18.92 -4.42
C GLU A 73 -3.24 -17.42 -4.75
N ASP A 74 -4.31 -17.06 -5.48
CA ASP A 74 -4.61 -15.71 -5.97
C ASP A 74 -4.75 -14.71 -4.80
N VAL A 75 -3.61 -14.18 -4.33
CA VAL A 75 -3.56 -13.16 -3.29
C VAL A 75 -4.23 -11.90 -3.84
N ASP A 76 -5.40 -11.54 -3.30
CA ASP A 76 -5.94 -10.20 -3.51
C ASP A 76 -5.01 -9.21 -2.79
N CYS A 77 -4.23 -8.48 -3.58
CA CYS A 77 -3.26 -7.52 -3.08
C CYS A 77 -3.89 -6.50 -2.15
N LEU A 78 -5.01 -5.89 -2.58
CA LEU A 78 -5.64 -4.81 -1.82
C LEU A 78 -6.21 -5.33 -0.51
N GLN A 79 -6.91 -6.46 -0.53
CA GLN A 79 -7.47 -7.04 0.70
C GLN A 79 -6.38 -7.51 1.66
N THR A 80 -5.34 -8.15 1.14
CA THR A 80 -4.19 -8.60 1.96
C THR A 80 -3.44 -7.42 2.56
N ASN A 81 -3.19 -6.38 1.77
CA ASN A 81 -2.52 -5.17 2.24
C ASN A 81 -3.38 -4.41 3.26
N LEU A 82 -4.70 -4.38 3.05
CA LEU A 82 -5.66 -3.80 3.98
C LEU A 82 -5.70 -4.56 5.31
N GLN A 83 -5.71 -5.90 5.26
CA GLN A 83 -5.63 -6.72 6.46
C GLN A 83 -4.35 -6.42 7.24
N ARG A 84 -3.19 -6.43 6.58
CA ARG A 84 -1.90 -6.06 7.21
C ARG A 84 -1.92 -4.64 7.74
N GLY A 85 -2.53 -3.73 7.00
CA GLY A 85 -2.74 -2.35 7.43
C GLY A 85 -3.50 -2.27 8.75
N ARG A 86 -4.61 -3.01 8.89
CA ARG A 86 -5.38 -3.07 10.15
C ARG A 86 -4.61 -3.70 11.30
N GLU A 87 -3.74 -4.66 11.04
CA GLU A 87 -2.89 -5.27 12.06
C GLU A 87 -1.80 -4.30 12.54
N LEU A 88 -1.22 -3.53 11.63
CA LEU A 88 -0.07 -2.67 11.89
C LEU A 88 -0.43 -1.24 12.30
N SER A 89 -1.61 -0.73 11.92
CA SER A 89 -1.98 0.66 12.16
C SER A 89 -1.96 1.06 13.63
N ASN A 90 -2.21 0.11 14.53
CA ASN A 90 -2.18 0.30 15.98
C ASN A 90 -0.82 0.75 16.52
N TYR A 91 0.26 0.62 15.74
CA TYR A 91 1.61 1.04 16.10
C TYR A 91 1.97 2.43 15.56
N TYR A 92 1.12 3.06 14.75
CA TYR A 92 1.40 4.38 14.18
C TYR A 92 0.88 5.50 15.10
N ILE A 93 1.67 6.57 15.23
CA ILE A 93 1.39 7.71 16.11
C ILE A 93 0.83 8.89 15.30
N TYR A 94 -0.08 9.66 15.90
CA TYR A 94 -0.74 10.83 15.30
C TYR A 94 -0.34 12.16 15.90
#